data_AF-E4PMB4-F1
#
_entry.id   AF-E4PMB4-F1
#
_cell.length_a   1.000
_cell.length_b   1.000
_cell.length_c   1.000
_cell.angle_alpha   90.00
_cell.angle_beta   90.00
_cell.angle_gamma   90.00
#
_symmetry.space_group_name_H-M   'P 1'
#
loop_
_entity.id
_entity.type
_entity.pdbx_description
1 polymer ?
#
loop_
_entity_poly.entity_id
_entity_poly.type
_entity_poly.pdbx_seq_one_letter_code
_entity_poly.pdbx_strand_id
1 'polypeptide(L)'
;MNVDKAKKRIAKQVKKGFHGYPLVSLEYFGKANSGKTPDSASEVVISYTEEEGAEPQKQTFVSGSDAREDETIQSTLLKIIERADAKTVTEIDGISTVRES
;
A
#
# COMPACT_ATOMS: atom_id res chain seq x y z
N MET A 1 -1.35 -12.97 11.98
CA MET A 1 -0.19 -12.16 12.42
C MET A 1 -0.78 -10.82 12.78
N ASN A 2 -0.66 -10.34 14.03
CA ASN A 2 -1.37 -9.13 14.47
C ASN A 2 -1.14 -7.92 13.53
N VAL A 3 -2.23 -7.26 13.14
CA VAL A 3 -2.27 -6.11 12.22
C VAL A 3 -1.33 -4.97 12.61
N ASP A 4 -1.24 -4.63 13.90
CA ASP A 4 -0.34 -3.59 14.43
C ASP A 4 1.12 -3.93 14.16
N LYS A 5 1.46 -5.23 14.24
CA LYS A 5 2.82 -5.70 13.97
C LYS A 5 3.16 -5.60 12.49
N ALA A 6 2.19 -5.88 11.60
CA ALA A 6 2.36 -5.72 10.16
C ALA A 6 2.56 -4.25 9.79
N LYS A 7 1.64 -3.38 10.21
CA LYS A 7 1.71 -1.92 10.01
C LYS A 7 3.04 -1.34 10.51
N LYS A 8 3.46 -1.72 11.72
CA LYS A 8 4.74 -1.27 12.30
C LYS A 8 5.96 -1.71 11.48
N ARG A 9 5.92 -2.89 10.85
CA ARG A 9 7.01 -3.37 9.99
C ARG A 9 7.02 -2.65 8.64
N ILE A 10 5.86 -2.45 8.02
CA ILE A 10 5.72 -1.68 6.79
C ILE A 10 6.20 -0.25 7.00
N ALA A 11 5.72 0.43 8.04
CA ALA A 11 6.14 1.79 8.39
C ALA A 11 7.66 1.91 8.64
N LYS A 12 8.29 0.85 9.17
CA LYS A 12 9.76 0.81 9.31
C LYS A 12 10.48 0.72 7.97
N GLN A 13 9.93 0.00 6.99
CA GLN A 13 10.51 -0.06 5.64
C GLN A 13 10.36 1.30 4.94
N VAL A 14 9.17 1.92 5.01
CA VAL A 14 8.91 3.25 4.45
C VAL A 14 9.88 4.30 5.01
N LYS A 15 10.11 4.28 6.32
CA LYS A 15 11.04 5.20 6.99
C LYS A 15 12.50 5.08 6.56
N LYS A 16 12.91 3.99 5.92
CA LYS A 16 14.27 3.89 5.36
C LYS A 16 14.44 4.87 4.20
N GLY A 17 13.39 5.17 3.45
CA GLY A 17 13.47 6.00 2.25
C GLY A 17 14.05 5.24 1.05
N PHE A 18 14.40 5.98 0.01
CA PHE A 18 14.78 5.42 -1.29
C PHE A 18 16.21 4.86 -1.29
N HIS A 19 16.33 3.58 -1.68
CA HIS A 19 17.59 2.84 -1.80
C HIS A 19 17.70 2.10 -3.16
N GLY A 20 17.02 2.60 -4.19
CA GLY A 20 16.99 2.00 -5.52
C GLY A 20 15.89 0.93 -5.68
N TYR A 21 16.03 0.13 -6.73
CA TYR A 21 15.05 -0.87 -7.16
C TYR A 21 15.50 -2.30 -6.83
N PRO A 22 14.58 -3.26 -6.57
CA PRO A 22 13.13 -3.13 -6.77
C PRO A 22 12.43 -2.21 -5.78
N LEU A 23 11.45 -1.45 -6.28
CA LEU A 23 10.63 -0.53 -5.49
C LEU A 23 9.23 -1.12 -5.34
N VAL A 24 8.73 -1.13 -4.11
CA VAL A 24 7.32 -1.42 -3.81
C VAL A 24 6.64 -0.15 -3.32
N SER A 25 5.52 0.24 -3.92
CA SER A 25 4.71 1.36 -3.44
C SER A 25 3.32 0.90 -3.00
N LEU A 26 2.79 1.55 -1.97
CA LEU A 26 1.44 1.35 -1.45
C LEU A 26 0.64 2.65 -1.61
N GLU A 27 -0.57 2.55 -2.14
CA GLU A 27 -1.53 3.65 -2.18
C GLU A 27 -2.91 3.14 -1.75
N TYR A 28 -3.49 3.81 -0.75
CA TYR A 28 -4.81 3.48 -0.22
C TYR A 28 -5.86 4.35 -0.88
N PHE A 29 -7.01 3.75 -1.22
CA PHE A 29 -8.12 4.49 -1.81
C PHE A 29 -9.43 4.23 -1.10
N GLY A 30 -10.29 5.23 -1.13
CA GLY A 30 -11.61 5.22 -0.51
C GLY A 30 -12.63 6.00 -1.32
N LYS A 31 -13.89 5.83 -0.97
CA LYS A 31 -14.99 6.59 -1.56
C LYS A 31 -15.08 7.96 -0.90
N ALA A 32 -15.14 9.02 -1.72
CA ALA A 32 -15.39 10.35 -1.19
C ALA A 32 -16.83 10.45 -0.70
N ASN A 33 -17.00 10.83 0.57
CA ASN A 33 -18.32 11.09 1.13
C ASN A 33 -18.59 12.59 1.04
N SER A 34 -19.55 12.97 0.18
CA SER A 34 -20.05 14.36 0.08
C SER A 34 -18.94 15.41 -0.12
N GLY A 35 -18.01 15.15 -1.04
CA GLY A 35 -16.94 16.09 -1.41
C GLY A 35 -15.78 16.19 -0.40
N LYS A 36 -15.75 15.33 0.63
CA LYS A 36 -14.65 15.23 1.59
C LYS A 36 -13.68 14.12 1.21
N THR A 37 -12.43 14.28 1.62
CA THR A 37 -11.41 13.22 1.56
C THR A 37 -11.94 11.97 2.30
N PRO A 38 -11.72 10.76 1.76
CA PRO A 38 -12.17 9.54 2.41
C PRO A 38 -11.53 9.39 3.80
N ASP A 39 -12.34 8.97 4.77
CA ASP A 39 -11.92 8.64 6.13
C ASP A 39 -11.55 7.16 6.29
N SER A 40 -12.05 6.31 5.38
CA SER A 40 -11.74 4.88 5.32
C SER A 40 -11.25 4.43 3.94
N ALA A 41 -10.27 3.54 3.92
CA ALA A 41 -9.74 2.95 2.69
C ALA A 41 -10.53 1.68 2.34
N SER A 42 -11.29 1.71 1.25
CA SER A 42 -11.97 0.52 0.71
C SER A 42 -11.03 -0.38 -0.08
N GLU A 43 -9.89 0.13 -0.51
CA GLU A 43 -8.90 -0.65 -1.26
C GLU A 43 -7.47 -0.14 -1.06
N VAL A 44 -6.52 -0.99 -1.41
CA VAL A 44 -5.09 -0.65 -1.49
C VAL A 44 -4.52 -1.21 -2.79
N VAL A 45 -3.76 -0.38 -3.49
CA VAL A 45 -2.97 -0.80 -4.65
C VAL A 45 -1.52 -0.94 -4.21
N ILE A 46 -0.96 -2.14 -4.43
CA ILE A 46 0.48 -2.37 -4.34
C ILE A 46 1.05 -2.33 -5.75
N SER A 47 2.15 -1.60 -5.93
CA SER A 47 2.88 -1.58 -7.20
C SER A 47 4.31 -2.08 -6.99
N TYR A 48 4.83 -2.86 -7.92
CA TYR A 48 6.21 -3.32 -7.98
C TYR A 48 6.88 -2.78 -9.24
N THR A 49 8.01 -2.10 -9.08
CA THR A 49 8.83 -1.59 -10.17
C THR A 49 10.21 -2.23 -10.08
N GLU A 50 10.61 -2.98 -11.11
CA GLU A 50 11.85 -3.76 -11.12
C GLU A 50 13.11 -2.90 -11.25
N GLU A 51 13.05 -1.87 -12.10
CA GLU A 51 14.16 -0.95 -12.37
C GLU A 51 13.66 0.44 -12.76
N GLU A 52 14.58 1.41 -12.82
CA GLU A 52 14.25 2.79 -13.13
C GLU A 52 13.61 2.93 -14.52
N GLY A 53 12.46 3.59 -14.59
CA GLY A 53 11.72 3.78 -15.84
C GLY A 53 10.89 2.57 -16.30
N ALA A 54 10.96 1.43 -15.61
CA ALA A 54 10.12 0.28 -15.90
C ALA A 54 8.65 0.54 -15.57
N GLU A 55 7.74 -0.06 -16.33
CA GLU A 55 6.30 0.01 -16.06
C GLU A 55 5.97 -0.79 -14.78
N PRO A 56 5.29 -0.18 -13.78
CA PRO A 56 4.98 -0.88 -12.53
C PRO A 56 3.93 -1.99 -12.72
N GLN A 57 4.20 -3.16 -12.15
CA GLN A 57 3.21 -4.22 -11.99
C GLN A 57 2.29 -3.88 -10.82
N LYS A 58 0.97 -3.90 -11.02
CA LYS A 58 0.00 -3.49 -10.01
C LYS A 58 -0.90 -4.63 -9.57
N GLN A 59 -1.23 -4.66 -8.29
CA GLN A 59 -2.26 -5.51 -7.73
C GLN A 59 -3.14 -4.72 -6.76
N THR A 60 -4.45 -4.86 -6.90
CA THR A 60 -5.42 -4.22 -6.01
C THR A 60 -5.98 -5.22 -5.02
N PHE A 61 -6.07 -4.83 -3.75
CA PHE A 61 -6.81 -5.55 -2.71
C PHE A 61 -7.99 -4.70 -2.28
N VAL A 62 -9.18 -5.30 -2.32
CA VAL A 62 -10.42 -4.66 -1.87
C VAL A 62 -10.74 -5.18 -0.46
N SER A 63 -11.20 -4.27 0.40
CA SER A 63 -11.68 -4.58 1.74
C SER A 63 -13.16 -4.23 1.89
N GLY A 64 -13.90 -5.04 2.64
CA GLY A 64 -15.25 -4.68 3.09
C GLY A 64 -15.27 -3.69 4.26
N SER A 65 -14.10 -3.42 4.83
CA SER A 65 -13.85 -2.47 5.93
C SER A 65 -12.63 -1.61 5.57
N ASP A 66 -11.99 -0.95 6.55
CA ASP A 66 -10.76 -0.21 6.29
C ASP A 66 -9.59 -1.15 5.96
N ALA A 67 -9.07 -1.09 4.73
CA ALA A 67 -7.94 -1.89 4.27
C ALA A 67 -6.65 -1.67 5.09
N ARG A 68 -6.53 -0.55 5.81
CA ARG A 68 -5.42 -0.28 6.74
C ARG A 68 -5.52 -1.08 8.04
N GLU A 69 -6.72 -1.53 8.38
CA GLU A 69 -7.02 -2.31 9.59
C GLU A 69 -7.34 -3.78 9.31
N ASP A 70 -7.40 -4.20 8.04
CA ASP A 70 -7.59 -5.59 7.66
C ASP A 70 -6.32 -6.42 7.89
N GLU A 71 -6.37 -7.36 8.85
CA GLU A 71 -5.23 -8.22 9.21
C GLU A 71 -4.71 -9.04 8.02
N THR A 72 -5.60 -9.52 7.16
CA THR A 72 -5.27 -10.37 6.01
C THR A 72 -4.55 -9.56 4.96
N ILE A 73 -5.06 -8.37 4.65
CA ILE A 73 -4.44 -7.43 3.70
C ILE A 73 -3.06 -7.03 4.23
N GLN A 74 -2.95 -6.52 5.46
CA GLN A 74 -1.69 -6.04 6.03
C GLN A 74 -0.63 -7.15 6.11
N SER A 75 -1.03 -8.37 6.47
CA SER A 75 -0.12 -9.54 6.47
C SER A 75 0.32 -9.93 5.06
N THR A 76 -0.54 -9.74 4.05
CA THR A 76 -0.24 -10.06 2.65
C THR A 76 0.70 -9.02 2.04
N LEU A 77 0.46 -7.73 2.26
CA LEU A 77 1.33 -6.64 1.82
C LEU A 77 2.76 -6.83 2.35
N LEU A 78 2.91 -7.14 3.64
CA LEU A 78 4.23 -7.39 4.22
C LEU A 78 4.93 -8.58 3.55
N LYS A 79 4.22 -9.68 3.29
CA LYS A 79 4.80 -10.85 2.61
C LYS A 79 5.22 -10.53 1.17
N ILE A 80 4.48 -9.68 0.47
CA ILE A 80 4.86 -9.24 -0.89
C ILE A 80 6.15 -8.43 -0.81
N ILE A 81 6.22 -7.45 0.09
CA ILE A 81 7.45 -6.64 0.31
C ILE A 81 8.66 -7.55 0.63
N GLU A 82 8.49 -8.52 1.51
CA GLU A 82 9.56 -9.45 1.90
C GLU A 82 9.98 -10.38 0.74
N ARG A 83 9.04 -10.83 -0.09
CA ARG A 83 9.32 -11.71 -1.24
C ARG A 83 9.86 -10.98 -2.46
N ALA A 84 9.52 -9.71 -2.62
CA ALA A 84 10.02 -8.85 -3.68
C ALA A 84 11.48 -8.44 -3.49
N ASP A 85 12.09 -8.77 -2.34
CA ASP A 85 13.40 -8.28 -1.91
C ASP A 85 13.54 -6.76 -2.13
N ALA A 86 12.47 -6.03 -1.78
CA ALA A 86 12.33 -4.63 -2.11
C ALA A 86 13.45 -3.81 -1.44
N LYS A 87 14.23 -3.10 -2.25
CA LYS A 87 15.22 -2.14 -1.74
C LYS A 87 14.56 -0.88 -1.22
N THR A 88 13.47 -0.48 -1.88
CA THR A 88 12.67 0.68 -1.49
C THR A 88 11.24 0.27 -1.24
N VAL A 89 10.67 0.78 -0.15
CA VAL A 89 9.21 0.75 0.08
C VAL A 89 8.73 2.20 0.24
N THR A 90 7.68 2.57 -0.49
CA THR A 90 7.00 3.86 -0.33
C THR A 90 5.53 3.67 -0.02
N GLU A 91 4.94 4.65 0.65
CA GLU A 91 3.52 4.69 0.96
C GLU A 91 3.04 6.12 0.70
N ILE A 92 1.98 6.27 -0.09
CA ILE A 92 1.32 7.56 -0.29
C ILE A 92 0.54 7.88 0.98
N ASP A 93 0.82 9.04 1.56
CA ASP A 93 0.17 9.47 2.80
C ASP A 93 -1.33 9.74 2.58
N GLY A 94 -2.16 9.28 3.51
CA GLY A 94 -3.61 9.47 3.48
C GLY A 94 -4.37 8.44 2.63
N ILE A 95 -5.56 8.83 2.18
CA ILE A 95 -6.45 8.00 1.37
C ILE A 95 -6.85 8.79 0.13
N SER A 96 -6.47 8.28 -1.03
CA SER A 96 -6.83 8.83 -2.34
C SER A 96 -8.31 8.54 -2.65
N THR A 97 -8.95 9.42 -3.41
CA THR A 97 -10.35 9.19 -3.84
C THR A 97 -10.38 8.27 -5.05
N VAL A 98 -11.13 7.16 -4.96
CA VAL A 98 -11.50 6.40 -6.17
C VAL A 98 -12.53 7.22 -6.93
N ARG A 99 -12.22 7.66 -8.14
CA ARG A 99 -13.24 8.20 -9.06
C ARG A 99 -13.85 7.03 -9.81
N GLU A 100 -15.11 6.69 -9.51
CA GLU A 100 -15.88 5.84 -10.41
C GLU A 100 -16.02 6.58 -11.75
N SER A 101 -15.64 5.90 -12.84
CA SER A 101 -15.75 6.40 -14.22
C SER A 101 -17.17 6.23 -14.74
#